data_AF-A0A9N7REN2-F1
#
_entry.id   AF-A0A9N7REN2-F1
#
_cell.length_a   1.000
_cell.length_b   1.000
_cell.length_c   1.000
_cell.angle_alpha   90.00
_cell.angle_beta   90.00
_cell.angle_gamma   90.00
#
_symmetry.space_group_name_H-M   'P 1'
#
loop_
_entity.id
_entity.type
_entity.pdbx_description
1 polymer ?
#
loop_
_entity_poly.entity_id
_entity_poly.type
_entity_poly.pdbx_seq_one_letter_code
_entity_poly.pdbx_strand_id
1 'polypeptide(L)'
;MGREWELSFRLGMRPWIDVAYSAPVAAATAVFLIYPIGQGSFSDGMPLEISGTFNFMIVFQAEHNILMHPFHMLGVAGVFGGSLFSAMHGSLVTSSLIRETTENKSANEGYRFGQEEETYNIIAAHGYFGRLIFQ
;
A
#
# COMPACT_ATOMS: atom_id res chain seq x y z
N MET A 1 6.35 -14.03 1.00
CA MET A 1 7.37 -14.03 -0.05
C MET A 1 7.47 -15.36 -0.79
N GLY A 2 8.25 -16.36 -0.35
CA GLY A 2 8.46 -17.59 -1.16
C GLY A 2 7.18 -18.34 -1.58
N ARG A 3 6.20 -18.43 -0.68
CA ARG A 3 4.89 -19.03 -0.98
C ARG A 3 4.05 -18.21 -1.98
N GLU A 4 4.18 -16.88 -1.99
CA GLU A 4 3.45 -16.01 -2.94
C GLU A 4 3.99 -16.22 -4.35
N TRP A 5 5.32 -16.26 -4.48
CA TRP A 5 5.99 -16.60 -5.74
C TRP A 5 5.60 -18.00 -6.22
N GLU A 6 5.69 -19.01 -5.36
CA GLU A 6 5.38 -20.39 -5.71
C GLU A 6 3.94 -20.56 -6.22
N LEU A 7 2.98 -19.91 -5.56
CA LEU A 7 1.58 -19.93 -5.99
C LEU A 7 1.42 -19.21 -7.34
N SER A 8 2.05 -18.05 -7.53
CA SER A 8 1.99 -17.33 -8.80
C SER A 8 2.53 -18.17 -9.96
N PHE A 9 3.64 -18.90 -9.73
CA PHE A 9 4.22 -19.81 -10.71
C PHE A 9 3.28 -20.97 -11.05
N ARG A 10 2.71 -21.63 -10.03
CA ARG A 10 1.78 -22.76 -10.21
C ARG A 10 0.51 -22.38 -10.98
N LEU A 11 0.06 -21.13 -10.86
CA LEU A 11 -1.12 -20.60 -11.56
C LEU A 11 -0.78 -19.94 -12.91
N GLY A 12 0.49 -19.92 -13.34
CA GLY A 12 0.90 -19.24 -14.57
C GLY A 12 0.72 -17.72 -14.52
N MET A 13 0.67 -17.13 -13.32
CA MET A 13 0.55 -15.69 -13.11
C MET A 13 1.89 -14.98 -13.29
N ARG A 14 1.84 -13.66 -13.45
CA ARG A 14 3.03 -12.79 -13.41
C ARG A 14 3.64 -12.81 -11.97
N PRO A 15 4.96 -13.02 -11.80
CA PRO A 15 5.55 -13.40 -10.50
C PRO A 15 6.08 -12.20 -9.69
N TRP A 16 5.30 -11.14 -9.51
CA TRP A 16 5.78 -9.89 -8.89
C TRP A 16 5.04 -9.48 -7.60
N ILE A 17 4.11 -10.30 -7.11
CA ILE A 17 3.38 -10.02 -5.85
C ILE A 17 4.34 -10.08 -4.65
N ASP A 18 5.21 -11.09 -4.63
CA ASP A 18 6.23 -11.28 -3.59
C ASP A 18 7.27 -10.13 -3.59
N VAL A 19 7.58 -9.56 -4.75
CA VAL A 19 8.44 -8.38 -4.89
C VAL A 19 7.80 -7.18 -4.19
N ALA A 20 6.49 -6.93 -4.37
CA ALA A 20 5.80 -5.87 -3.63
C ALA A 20 5.79 -6.15 -2.11
N TYR A 21 5.55 -7.40 -1.72
CA TYR A 21 5.57 -7.84 -0.32
C TYR A 21 6.96 -7.76 0.34
N SER A 22 8.04 -7.65 -0.45
CA SER A 22 9.40 -7.50 0.11
C SER A 22 9.59 -6.19 0.89
N ALA A 23 8.84 -5.12 0.57
CA ALA A 23 8.96 -3.85 1.28
C ALA A 23 8.62 -3.95 2.78
N PRO A 24 7.45 -4.46 3.21
CA PRO A 24 7.16 -4.65 4.63
C PRO A 24 8.07 -5.70 5.30
N VAL A 25 8.51 -6.74 4.57
CA VAL A 25 9.48 -7.71 5.11
C VAL A 25 10.82 -7.05 5.42
N ALA A 26 11.31 -6.20 4.53
CA ALA A 26 12.54 -5.43 4.73
C ALA A 26 12.40 -4.46 5.92
N ALA A 27 11.26 -3.75 6.02
CA ALA A 27 10.99 -2.87 7.15
C ALA A 27 10.97 -3.61 8.50
N ALA A 28 10.30 -4.75 8.57
CA ALA A 28 10.29 -5.59 9.77
C ALA A 28 11.69 -6.11 10.12
N THR A 29 12.45 -6.56 9.12
CA THR A 29 13.83 -7.02 9.30
C THR A 29 14.73 -5.89 9.83
N ALA A 30 14.52 -4.65 9.37
CA ALA A 30 15.28 -3.50 9.82
C ALA A 30 15.09 -3.23 11.33
N VAL A 31 13.86 -3.21 11.82
CA VAL A 31 13.54 -2.84 13.21
C VAL A 31 13.72 -3.97 14.23
N PHE A 32 13.60 -5.23 13.80
CA PHE A 32 13.71 -6.39 14.69
C PHE A 32 15.06 -7.09 14.66
N LEU A 33 15.86 -6.90 13.61
CA LEU A 33 17.14 -7.59 13.46
C LEU A 33 18.31 -6.63 13.20
N ILE A 34 18.22 -5.82 12.14
CA ILE A 34 19.37 -5.01 11.71
C ILE A 34 19.69 -3.93 12.75
N TYR A 35 18.69 -3.20 13.24
CA TYR A 35 18.90 -2.16 14.24
C TYR A 35 19.48 -2.71 15.56
N PRO A 36 18.91 -3.78 16.17
CA PRO A 36 19.53 -4.45 17.31
C PRO A 36 20.99 -4.87 17.12
N ILE A 37 21.32 -5.45 15.95
CA ILE A 37 22.70 -5.84 15.64
C ILE A 37 23.60 -4.60 15.59
N GLY A 38 23.13 -3.52 14.97
CA GLY A 38 23.86 -2.25 14.89
C GLY A 38 24.10 -1.59 16.25
N GLN A 39 23.14 -1.71 17.18
CA GLN A 39 23.28 -1.22 18.56
C GLN A 39 24.05 -2.18 19.48
N GLY A 40 24.20 -3.44 19.08
CA GLY A 40 24.86 -4.48 19.88
C GLY A 40 23.97 -5.13 20.94
N SER A 41 22.66 -4.88 20.91
CA SER A 41 21.69 -5.46 21.86
C SER A 41 20.29 -5.61 21.27
N PHE A 42 19.64 -6.74 21.56
CA PHE A 42 18.21 -6.94 21.28
C PHE A 42 17.28 -6.17 22.21
N SER A 43 17.78 -5.60 23.31
CA SER A 43 16.99 -4.69 24.16
C SER A 43 16.54 -3.44 23.42
N ASP A 44 17.27 -3.03 22.38
CA ASP A 44 17.02 -1.80 21.62
C ASP A 44 16.17 -2.07 20.37
N GLY A 45 15.76 -3.32 20.15
CA GLY A 45 14.80 -3.68 19.12
C GLY A 45 13.41 -3.13 19.40
N MET A 46 12.60 -2.96 18.35
CA MET A 46 11.23 -2.50 18.52
C MET A 46 10.42 -3.50 19.38
N PRO A 47 9.77 -3.07 20.47
CA PRO A 47 8.93 -3.95 21.28
C PRO A 47 7.64 -4.40 20.56
N LEU A 48 7.12 -5.57 20.90
CA LEU A 48 5.90 -6.15 20.31
C LEU A 48 4.61 -5.65 20.98
N GLU A 49 4.52 -4.34 21.20
CA GLU A 49 3.40 -3.68 21.87
C GLU A 49 3.17 -2.27 21.29
N ILE A 50 1.96 -1.73 21.47
CA ILE A 50 1.58 -0.41 20.96
C ILE A 50 2.42 0.69 21.62
N SER A 51 2.44 0.75 22.95
CA SER A 51 3.22 1.75 23.72
C SER A 51 4.72 1.59 23.50
N GLY A 52 5.20 0.34 23.40
CA GLY A 52 6.60 0.05 23.11
C GLY A 52 7.05 0.54 21.73
N THR A 53 6.17 0.46 20.72
CA THR A 53 6.45 1.04 19.38
C THR A 53 6.65 2.55 19.46
N PHE A 54 5.80 3.27 20.21
CA PHE A 54 5.97 4.71 20.40
C PHE A 54 7.26 5.04 21.15
N ASN A 55 7.60 4.27 22.18
CA ASN A 55 8.86 4.43 22.90
C ASN A 55 10.07 4.27 21.97
N PHE A 56 10.10 3.22 21.16
CA PHE A 56 11.14 2.99 20.15
C PHE A 56 11.29 4.19 19.21
N MET A 57 10.18 4.71 18.66
CA MET A 57 10.21 5.85 17.74
C MET A 57 10.78 7.13 18.39
N ILE A 58 10.43 7.40 19.65
CA ILE A 58 10.90 8.59 20.38
C ILE A 58 12.41 8.48 20.64
N VAL A 59 12.89 7.33 21.11
CA VAL A 59 14.32 7.09 21.34
C VAL A 59 15.09 7.15 20.01
N PHE A 60 14.57 6.52 18.95
CA PHE A 60 15.19 6.54 17.64
C PHE A 60 15.30 7.96 17.07
N GLN A 61 14.29 8.81 17.29
CA GLN A 61 14.38 10.23 16.94
C GLN A 61 15.44 10.96 17.77
N ALA A 62 15.53 10.70 19.07
CA ALA A 62 16.50 11.35 19.94
C ALA A 62 17.95 10.99 19.57
N GLU A 63 18.19 9.73 19.20
CA GLU A 63 19.53 9.23 18.88
C GLU A 63 19.95 9.48 17.42
N HIS A 64 19.01 9.42 16.48
CA HIS A 64 19.33 9.41 15.03
C HIS A 64 18.74 10.58 14.24
N ASN A 65 17.93 11.43 14.88
CA ASN A 65 17.23 12.55 14.23
C ASN A 65 16.52 12.12 12.93
N ILE A 66 15.80 10.99 12.97
CA ILE A 66 15.22 10.33 11.80
C ILE A 66 14.32 11.24 10.96
N LEU A 67 13.64 12.21 11.58
CA LEU A 67 12.81 13.19 10.86
C LEU A 67 13.61 14.01 9.83
N MET A 68 14.91 14.20 10.04
CA MET A 68 15.81 14.90 9.11
C MET A 68 16.50 13.96 8.12
N HIS A 69 16.25 12.65 8.17
CA HIS A 69 16.87 11.69 7.26
C HIS A 69 16.08 11.57 5.95
N PRO A 70 16.72 11.70 4.76
CA PRO A 70 16.01 11.72 3.48
C PRO A 70 15.28 10.40 3.17
N PHE A 71 15.81 9.24 3.58
CA PHE A 71 15.09 7.97 3.38
C PHE A 71 13.80 7.88 4.19
N HIS A 72 13.76 8.49 5.38
CA HIS A 72 12.51 8.58 6.14
C HIS A 72 11.53 9.50 5.43
N MET A 73 11.98 10.65 4.92
CA MET A 73 11.12 11.55 4.13
C MET A 73 10.57 10.86 2.87
N LEU A 74 11.37 10.06 2.17
CA LEU A 74 10.91 9.24 1.04
C LEU A 74 9.87 8.20 1.47
N GLY A 75 10.08 7.55 2.62
CA GLY A 75 9.10 6.64 3.21
C GLY A 75 7.76 7.33 3.52
N VAL A 76 7.81 8.51 4.13
CA VAL A 76 6.63 9.36 4.41
C VAL A 76 5.90 9.73 3.11
N ALA A 77 6.63 10.18 2.10
CA ALA A 77 6.06 10.49 0.78
C ALA A 77 5.41 9.25 0.14
N GLY A 78 6.02 8.07 0.29
CA GLY A 78 5.49 6.81 -0.19
C GLY A 78 4.15 6.43 0.47
N VAL A 79 4.04 6.51 1.80
CA VAL A 79 2.79 6.14 2.51
C VAL A 79 1.67 7.17 2.35
N PHE A 80 2.01 8.47 2.30
CA PHE A 80 1.04 9.52 2.02
C PHE A 80 0.57 9.49 0.56
N GLY A 81 1.50 9.32 -0.39
CA GLY A 81 1.16 9.12 -1.79
C GLY A 81 0.33 7.86 -2.00
N GLY A 82 0.69 6.76 -1.36
CA GLY A 82 -0.05 5.50 -1.43
C GLY A 82 -1.50 5.63 -0.95
N SER A 83 -1.73 6.29 0.19
CA SER A 83 -3.08 6.53 0.71
C SER A 83 -3.88 7.50 -0.16
N LEU A 84 -3.25 8.58 -0.64
CA LEU A 84 -3.85 9.53 -1.60
C LEU A 84 -4.29 8.82 -2.90
N PHE A 85 -3.40 8.06 -3.52
CA PHE A 85 -3.69 7.36 -4.78
C PHE A 85 -4.66 6.20 -4.60
N SER A 86 -4.67 5.54 -3.44
CA SER A 86 -5.70 4.54 -3.12
C SER A 86 -7.09 5.18 -3.10
N ALA A 87 -7.22 6.34 -2.45
CA ALA A 87 -8.48 7.08 -2.42
C ALA A 87 -8.87 7.61 -3.81
N MET A 88 -7.91 8.15 -4.56
CA MET A 88 -8.12 8.66 -5.92
C MET A 88 -8.56 7.55 -6.89
N HIS A 89 -7.90 6.39 -6.85
CA HIS A 89 -8.26 5.27 -7.72
C HIS A 89 -9.69 4.78 -7.41
N GLY A 90 -9.99 4.58 -6.12
CA GLY A 90 -11.32 4.16 -5.69
C GLY A 90 -12.42 5.15 -6.11
N SER A 91 -12.18 6.46 -5.97
CA SER A 91 -13.16 7.48 -6.34
C SER A 91 -13.39 7.58 -7.85
N LEU A 92 -12.33 7.52 -8.67
CA LEU A 92 -12.43 7.59 -10.13
C LEU A 92 -13.16 6.37 -10.71
N VAL A 93 -12.82 5.16 -10.25
CA VAL A 93 -13.52 3.93 -10.66
C VAL A 93 -15.00 4.00 -10.25
N THR A 94 -15.28 4.34 -8.98
CA THR A 94 -16.67 4.42 -8.48
C THR A 94 -17.50 5.47 -9.22
N SER A 95 -16.90 6.61 -9.57
CA SER A 95 -17.58 7.71 -10.29
C SER A 95 -17.98 7.36 -11.74
N SER A 96 -17.40 6.31 -12.31
CA SER A 96 -17.54 5.94 -13.72
C SER A 96 -18.12 4.55 -13.93
N LEU A 97 -18.73 3.94 -12.89
CA LEU A 97 -19.46 2.70 -13.00
C LEU A 97 -20.59 2.81 -14.04
N ILE A 98 -20.74 1.76 -14.85
CA ILE A 98 -21.85 1.65 -15.78
C ILE A 98 -23.12 1.31 -14.98
N ARG A 99 -24.25 1.96 -15.30
CA ARG A 99 -25.50 1.77 -14.56
C ARG A 99 -26.15 0.44 -14.95
N GLU A 100 -25.98 -0.57 -14.09
CA GLU A 100 -26.56 -1.92 -14.26
C GLU A 100 -27.67 -2.25 -13.24
N THR A 101 -27.95 -1.34 -12.29
CA THR A 101 -28.95 -1.52 -11.24
C THR A 101 -29.95 -0.37 -11.16
N THR A 102 -31.04 -0.60 -10.43
CA THR A 102 -32.02 0.43 -10.08
C THR A 102 -31.63 1.10 -8.76
N GLU A 103 -32.23 2.27 -8.48
CA GLU A 103 -31.90 3.10 -7.30
C GLU A 103 -32.19 2.40 -5.96
N ASN A 104 -33.05 1.39 -5.96
CA ASN A 104 -33.42 0.63 -4.76
C ASN A 104 -32.50 -0.57 -4.49
N LYS A 105 -31.45 -0.74 -5.29
CA LYS A 105 -30.47 -1.82 -5.16
C LYS A 105 -29.06 -1.27 -5.06
N SER A 106 -28.17 -2.03 -4.42
CA SER A 106 -26.74 -1.66 -4.40
C SER A 106 -26.17 -1.68 -5.82
N ALA A 107 -25.34 -0.70 -6.17
CA ALA A 107 -24.60 -0.69 -7.43
C ALA A 107 -23.65 -1.90 -7.56
N ASN A 108 -23.22 -2.50 -6.44
CA ASN A 108 -22.34 -3.67 -6.45
C ASN A 108 -22.99 -4.89 -7.10
N GLU A 109 -24.33 -5.04 -7.02
CA GLU A 109 -25.06 -6.12 -7.70
C GLU A 109 -24.98 -6.01 -9.23
N GLY A 110 -24.54 -4.86 -9.76
CA GLY A 110 -24.31 -4.66 -11.18
C GLY A 110 -23.09 -5.42 -11.72
N TYR A 111 -22.11 -5.72 -10.86
CA TYR A 111 -20.95 -6.53 -11.24
C TYR A 111 -21.21 -8.02 -10.97
N ARG A 112 -20.84 -8.87 -11.93
CA ARG A 112 -20.86 -10.33 -11.81
C ARG A 112 -19.45 -10.88 -11.80
N PHE A 113 -19.17 -11.74 -10.82
CA PHE A 113 -17.86 -12.38 -10.69
C PHE A 113 -17.51 -13.19 -11.94
N GLY A 114 -16.40 -12.84 -12.60
CA GLY A 114 -15.94 -13.50 -13.83
C GLY A 114 -16.54 -12.96 -15.13
N GLN A 115 -17.27 -11.84 -15.12
CA GLN A 115 -17.72 -11.18 -16.35
C GLN A 115 -16.52 -10.73 -17.21
N GLU A 116 -16.70 -10.74 -18.54
CA GLU A 116 -15.64 -10.36 -19.49
C GLU A 116 -15.56 -8.85 -19.72
N GLU A 117 -16.69 -8.14 -19.63
CA GLU A 117 -16.75 -6.70 -19.87
C GLU A 117 -16.34 -5.89 -18.62
N GLU A 118 -15.60 -4.80 -18.85
CA GLU A 118 -15.21 -3.85 -17.80
C GLU A 118 -16.44 -3.19 -17.16
N THR A 119 -16.44 -3.08 -15.82
CA THR A 119 -17.60 -2.58 -15.07
C THR A 119 -17.72 -1.05 -15.02
N TYR A 120 -16.74 -0.34 -15.55
CA TYR A 120 -16.64 1.13 -15.49
C TYR A 120 -16.08 1.69 -16.81
N ASN A 121 -16.34 2.97 -17.05
CA ASN A 121 -15.85 3.66 -18.24
C ASN A 121 -14.54 4.40 -17.96
N ILE A 122 -13.41 3.77 -18.31
CA ILE A 122 -12.08 4.36 -18.14
C ILE A 122 -11.89 5.66 -18.95
N ILE A 123 -12.55 5.82 -20.10
CA ILE A 123 -12.47 7.04 -20.92
C ILE A 123 -13.14 8.20 -20.18
N ALA A 124 -14.28 7.94 -19.52
CA ALA A 124 -14.94 8.94 -18.68
C ALA A 124 -14.09 9.33 -17.47
N ALA A 125 -13.51 8.34 -16.77
CA ALA A 125 -12.60 8.60 -15.64
C ALA A 125 -11.37 9.40 -16.05
N HIS A 126 -10.70 9.00 -17.13
CA HIS A 126 -9.54 9.71 -17.69
C HIS A 126 -9.92 11.12 -18.15
N GLY A 127 -11.03 11.27 -18.86
CA GLY A 127 -11.52 12.59 -19.31
C GLY A 127 -11.89 13.52 -18.16
N TYR A 128 -12.39 13.00 -17.04
CA TYR A 128 -12.61 13.79 -15.83
C TYR A 128 -11.28 14.22 -15.21
N PHE A 129 -10.38 13.26 -14.95
CA PHE A 129 -9.12 13.54 -14.25
C PHE A 129 -8.19 14.44 -15.07
N GLY A 130 -8.10 14.24 -16.38
CA GLY A 130 -7.31 15.09 -17.27
C GLY A 130 -7.80 16.54 -17.31
N ARG A 131 -9.13 16.77 -17.20
CA ARG A 131 -9.69 18.12 -17.06
C ARG A 131 -9.48 18.73 -15.68
N LEU A 132 -9.35 17.90 -14.65
CA LEU A 132 -9.12 18.34 -13.27
C LEU A 132 -7.70 18.88 -13.09
N ILE A 133 -6.70 18.25 -13.72
CA ILE A 133 -5.28 18.57 -13.50
C ILE A 133 -4.62 19.09 -14.79
N PHE A 134 -4.34 18.21 -15.76
CA PHE A 134 -3.90 18.54 -17.11
C PHE A 134 -4.09 17.31 -18.03
N GLN A 135 -4.28 17.55 -19.33
CA GLN A 135 -4.36 16.51 -20.35
C GLN A 135 -3.02 16.33 -21.06
#